data_AF-A0A0L6U0G4-F1
#
_entry.id   AF-A0A0L6U0G4-F1
#
_cell.length_a   1.000
_cell.length_b   1.000
_cell.length_c   1.000
_cell.angle_alpha   90.00
_cell.angle_beta   90.00
_cell.angle_gamma   90.00
#
_symmetry.space_group_name_H-M   'P 1'
#
loop_
_entity.id
_entity.type
_entity.pdbx_description
1 polymer ?
#
loop_
_entity_poly.entity_id
_entity_poly.type
_entity_poly.pdbx_seq_one_letter_code
_entity_poly.pdbx_strand_id
1 'polypeptide(L)'
;MDVNVKLEREKRKNRRRRKRIRTTAAAITFLLILTTIGAVHAQSQGYEVFYEGESLGYVRTTDVFNAAVERIEDNLGESYNNDEIVLGGGFELVPARVENPMDFETWIAVLNKKGIALYANGAMIIIGDQEMGAVASTQEALRLVETYEKLYPNGNPIRYVETKLPLSETKDFGTILTSIKGMKK
;
A
#
# COMPACT_ATOMS: atom_id res chain seq x y z
N MET A 1 61.58 -35.65 15.10
CA MET A 1 60.38 -34.88 15.50
C MET A 1 59.95 -34.07 14.29
N ASP A 2 58.86 -34.48 13.66
CA ASP A 2 58.53 -34.22 12.26
C ASP A 2 58.18 -32.74 11.98
N VAL A 3 58.81 -32.15 10.97
CA VAL A 3 58.68 -30.73 10.59
C VAL A 3 57.23 -30.40 10.23
N ASN A 4 56.49 -31.37 9.69
CA ASN A 4 55.07 -31.25 9.40
C ASN A 4 54.21 -31.03 10.66
N VAL A 5 54.58 -31.65 11.79
CA VAL A 5 53.83 -31.53 13.04
C VAL A 5 54.00 -30.14 13.68
N LYS A 6 55.17 -29.51 13.52
CA LYS A 6 55.39 -28.12 13.95
C LYS A 6 54.59 -27.12 13.10
N LEU A 7 54.58 -27.32 11.78
CA LEU A 7 53.84 -26.46 10.84
C LEU A 7 52.32 -26.51 11.08
N GLU A 8 51.77 -27.70 11.35
CA GLU A 8 50.36 -27.84 11.70
C GLU A 8 50.01 -27.15 13.02
N ARG A 9 50.88 -27.24 14.04
CA ARG A 9 50.65 -26.59 15.34
C ARG A 9 50.66 -25.07 15.23
N GLU A 10 51.53 -24.49 14.41
CA GLU A 10 51.54 -23.05 14.14
C GLU A 10 50.32 -22.59 13.33
N LYS A 11 49.92 -23.35 12.30
CA LYS A 11 48.68 -23.07 11.54
C LYS A 11 47.45 -23.07 12.46
N ARG A 12 47.38 -24.00 13.42
CA ARG A 12 46.29 -24.06 14.42
C ARG A 12 46.33 -22.87 15.40
N LYS A 13 47.50 -22.42 15.85
CA LYS A 13 47.65 -21.22 16.71
C LYS A 13 47.23 -19.93 15.97
N ASN A 14 47.69 -19.74 14.72
CA ASN A 14 47.33 -18.56 13.93
C ASN A 14 45.84 -18.53 13.55
N ARG A 15 45.21 -19.69 13.32
CA ARG A 15 43.76 -19.78 13.09
C ARG A 15 42.94 -19.38 14.32
N ARG A 16 43.40 -19.71 15.54
CA ARG A 16 42.76 -19.27 16.80
C ARG A 16 42.93 -17.76 17.05
N ARG A 17 44.10 -17.19 16.73
CA ARG A 17 44.37 -15.75 16.87
C ARG A 17 43.52 -14.91 15.90
N ARG A 18 43.40 -15.35 14.63
CA ARG A 18 42.51 -14.71 13.63
C ARG A 18 41.03 -14.81 14.00
N LYS A 19 40.58 -15.91 14.63
CA LYS A 19 39.19 -16.03 15.12
C LYS A 19 38.90 -15.04 16.26
N ARG A 20 39.81 -14.91 17.24
CA ARG A 20 39.64 -13.93 18.35
C ARG A 20 39.63 -12.48 17.85
N ILE A 21 40.53 -12.12 16.94
CA ILE A 21 40.58 -10.76 16.36
C ILE A 21 39.30 -10.47 15.54
N ARG A 22 38.75 -11.45 14.82
CA ARG A 22 37.47 -11.29 14.10
C ARG A 22 36.26 -11.14 15.02
N THR A 23 36.20 -11.87 16.14
CA THR A 23 35.11 -11.69 17.12
C THR A 23 35.22 -10.38 17.88
N THR A 24 36.43 -9.91 18.20
CA THR A 24 36.62 -8.61 18.86
C THR A 24 36.33 -7.44 17.91
N ALA A 25 36.74 -7.53 16.65
CA ALA A 25 36.39 -6.52 15.63
C ALA A 25 34.87 -6.47 15.39
N ALA A 26 34.21 -7.63 15.27
CA ALA A 26 32.76 -7.68 15.12
C ALA A 26 32.02 -7.10 16.33
N ALA A 27 32.50 -7.34 17.55
CA ALA A 27 31.93 -6.76 18.77
C ALA A 27 32.11 -5.23 18.82
N ILE A 28 33.25 -4.71 18.37
CA ILE A 28 33.51 -3.26 18.30
C ILE A 28 32.65 -2.61 17.20
N THR A 29 32.50 -3.25 16.03
CA THR A 29 31.59 -2.75 14.98
C THR A 29 30.13 -2.80 15.43
N PHE A 30 29.70 -3.84 16.14
CA PHE A 30 28.35 -3.93 16.69
C PHE A 30 28.10 -2.88 17.78
N LEU A 31 29.10 -2.60 18.63
CA LEU A 31 29.03 -1.52 19.62
C LEU A 31 28.99 -0.14 18.94
N LEU A 32 29.77 0.08 17.87
CA LEU A 32 29.74 1.30 17.07
C LEU A 32 28.38 1.51 16.39
N ILE A 33 27.79 0.46 15.80
CA ILE A 33 26.44 0.47 15.23
C ILE A 33 25.40 0.80 16.31
N LEU A 34 25.50 0.18 17.49
CA LEU A 34 24.61 0.48 18.61
C LEU A 34 24.79 1.89 19.16
N THR A 35 26.00 2.45 19.14
CA THR A 35 26.21 3.86 19.51
C THR A 35 25.75 4.84 18.44
N THR A 36 25.81 4.49 17.15
CA THR A 36 25.19 5.31 16.09
C THR A 36 23.66 5.25 16.14
N ILE A 37 23.06 4.15 16.60
CA ILE A 37 21.61 4.04 16.81
C ILE A 37 21.19 4.69 18.14
N GLY A 38 22.01 4.56 19.19
CA GLY A 38 21.70 4.99 20.55
C GLY A 38 22.05 6.45 20.88
N ALA A 39 22.93 7.11 20.12
CA ALA A 39 23.37 8.49 20.39
C ALA A 39 22.70 9.56 19.52
N VAL A 40 21.73 9.21 18.67
CA VAL A 40 20.89 10.19 17.94
C VAL A 40 19.51 10.26 18.60
N HIS A 41 19.51 10.41 19.93
CA HIS A 41 18.32 10.83 20.66
C HIS A 41 18.24 12.36 20.63
N ALA A 42 17.06 12.86 20.21
CA ALA A 42 16.53 14.21 20.43
C ALA A 42 16.59 15.27 19.29
N GLN A 43 16.69 14.91 18.01
CA GLN A 43 16.28 15.83 16.93
C GLN A 43 15.35 15.14 15.93
N SER A 44 14.07 15.13 16.32
CA SER A 44 12.86 15.03 15.50
C SER A 44 12.92 14.11 14.28
N GLN A 45 12.97 12.80 14.55
CA GLN A 45 12.74 11.78 13.53
C GLN A 45 11.25 11.74 13.15
N GLY A 46 10.98 11.62 11.85
CA GLY A 46 9.64 11.47 11.28
C GLY A 46 9.77 10.90 9.86
N TYR A 47 8.80 11.22 9.00
CA TYR A 47 8.75 10.72 7.63
C TYR A 47 8.50 11.88 6.66
N GLU A 48 9.14 11.84 5.50
CA GLU A 48 8.73 12.60 4.33
C GLU A 48 7.81 11.72 3.50
N VAL A 49 6.66 12.27 3.11
CA VAL A 49 5.65 11.55 2.31
C VAL A 49 5.77 12.00 0.86
N PHE A 50 5.88 11.03 -0.05
CA PHE A 50 5.89 11.25 -1.48
C PHE A 50 4.64 10.68 -2.13
N TYR A 51 4.18 11.31 -3.20
CA TYR A 51 3.17 10.77 -4.11
C TYR A 51 3.64 10.99 -5.54
N GLU A 52 3.72 9.90 -6.31
CA GLU A 52 4.26 9.91 -7.69
C GLU A 52 5.66 10.56 -7.80
N GLY A 53 6.49 10.36 -6.77
CA GLY A 53 7.85 10.91 -6.70
C GLY A 53 7.94 12.37 -6.28
N GLU A 54 6.81 13.05 -6.06
CA GLU A 54 6.79 14.42 -5.53
C GLU A 54 6.59 14.43 -4.01
N SER A 55 7.42 15.19 -3.29
CA SER A 55 7.27 15.38 -1.86
C SER A 55 6.00 16.17 -1.55
N LEU A 56 5.14 15.59 -0.72
CA LEU A 56 3.95 16.25 -0.17
C LEU A 56 4.25 16.98 1.14
N GLY A 57 5.37 16.65 1.79
CA GLY A 57 5.83 17.24 3.04
C GLY A 57 6.10 16.19 4.13
N TYR A 58 6.21 16.65 5.37
CA TYR A 58 6.71 15.84 6.47
C TYR A 58 5.65 15.53 7.53
N VAL A 59 5.74 14.35 8.14
CA VAL A 59 4.86 13.91 9.23
C VAL A 59 5.68 13.34 10.38
N ARG A 60 5.22 13.50 11.62
CA ARG A 60 5.94 13.00 12.80
C ARG A 60 5.86 11.47 12.93
N THR A 61 4.70 10.90 12.63
CA THR A 61 4.47 9.45 12.66
C THR A 61 3.63 9.04 11.46
N THR A 62 3.77 7.79 11.03
CA THR A 62 2.92 7.20 9.98
C THR A 62 1.44 7.25 10.36
N ASP A 63 1.12 7.13 11.65
CA ASP A 63 -0.26 7.11 12.15
C ASP A 63 -1.01 8.42 11.87
N VAL A 64 -0.34 9.57 11.98
CA VAL A 64 -0.97 10.87 11.66
C VAL A 64 -1.33 10.96 10.19
N PHE A 65 -0.45 10.46 9.31
CA PHE A 65 -0.71 10.41 7.87
C PHE A 65 -1.83 9.43 7.54
N ASN A 66 -1.79 8.21 8.09
CA ASN A 66 -2.79 7.18 7.87
C ASN A 66 -4.17 7.63 8.36
N ALA A 67 -4.25 8.27 9.53
CA ALA A 67 -5.50 8.83 10.02
C ALA A 67 -6.05 9.93 9.10
N ALA A 68 -5.19 10.76 8.50
CA ALA A 68 -5.63 11.78 7.55
C ALA A 68 -6.18 11.17 6.25
N VAL A 69 -5.56 10.08 5.77
CA VAL A 69 -6.07 9.28 4.64
C VAL A 69 -7.42 8.67 4.99
N GLU A 70 -7.53 7.96 6.12
CA GLU A 70 -8.76 7.34 6.61
C GLU A 70 -9.89 8.36 6.73
N ARG A 71 -9.62 9.53 7.31
CA ARG A 71 -10.61 10.61 7.42
C ARG A 71 -11.11 11.11 6.05
N ILE A 72 -10.24 11.16 5.05
CA ILE A 72 -10.65 11.54 3.69
C ILE A 72 -11.51 10.43 3.08
N GLU A 73 -11.11 9.17 3.24
CA GLU A 73 -11.85 8.02 2.73
C GLU A 73 -13.24 7.91 3.36
N ASP A 74 -13.37 8.15 4.67
CA ASP A 74 -14.69 8.25 5.35
C ASP A 74 -15.56 9.36 4.74
N ASN A 75 -14.99 10.56 4.54
CA ASN A 75 -15.72 11.67 3.94
C ASN A 75 -16.11 11.38 2.46
N LEU A 76 -15.29 10.62 1.73
CA LEU A 76 -15.62 10.14 0.38
C LEU A 76 -16.76 9.13 0.44
N GLY A 77 -16.75 8.22 1.41
CA GLY A 77 -17.84 7.28 1.69
C GLY A 77 -19.18 7.98 1.85
N GLU A 78 -19.22 9.03 2.67
CA GLU A 78 -20.41 9.88 2.85
C GLU A 78 -20.80 10.61 1.56
N SER A 79 -19.82 11.20 0.85
CA SER A 79 -20.07 12.03 -0.34
C SER A 79 -20.60 11.24 -1.53
N TYR A 80 -20.11 10.01 -1.72
CA TYR A 80 -20.52 9.11 -2.78
C TYR A 80 -21.62 8.13 -2.33
N ASN A 81 -22.01 8.15 -1.06
CA ASN A 81 -22.89 7.16 -0.43
C ASN A 81 -22.38 5.73 -0.73
N ASN A 82 -21.06 5.53 -0.59
CA ASN A 82 -20.36 4.29 -0.91
C ASN A 82 -19.00 4.23 -0.21
N ASP A 83 -18.91 3.42 0.85
CA ASP A 83 -17.69 3.25 1.66
C ASP A 83 -16.57 2.48 0.94
N GLU A 84 -16.81 2.01 -0.30
CA GLU A 84 -15.80 1.34 -1.13
C GLU A 84 -14.95 2.33 -1.94
N ILE A 85 -15.19 3.65 -1.81
CA ILE A 85 -14.40 4.70 -2.46
C ILE A 85 -13.18 5.06 -1.60
N VAL A 86 -11.99 4.90 -2.19
CA VAL A 86 -10.70 5.08 -1.52
C VAL A 86 -9.77 5.99 -2.32
N LEU A 87 -8.76 6.55 -1.66
CA LEU A 87 -7.68 7.23 -2.37
C LEU A 87 -6.85 6.21 -3.17
N GLY A 88 -6.31 6.69 -4.29
CA GLY A 88 -5.28 5.99 -5.04
C GLY A 88 -4.07 5.71 -4.16
N GLY A 89 -3.52 4.50 -4.27
CA GLY A 89 -2.25 4.18 -3.61
C GLY A 89 -1.07 4.95 -4.22
N GLY A 90 0.15 4.55 -3.85
CA GLY A 90 1.37 5.18 -4.38
C GLY A 90 1.99 6.22 -3.45
N PHE A 91 1.55 6.26 -2.19
CA PHE A 91 2.26 7.00 -1.15
C PHE A 91 3.51 6.25 -0.72
N GLU A 92 4.63 6.97 -0.65
CA GLU A 92 5.88 6.45 -0.11
C GLU A 92 6.27 7.27 1.12
N LEU A 93 6.47 6.61 2.26
CA LEU A 93 6.89 7.26 3.51
C LEU A 93 8.34 6.92 3.78
N VAL A 94 9.22 7.92 3.62
CA VAL A 94 10.67 7.75 3.78
C VAL A 94 11.12 8.37 5.11
N PRO A 95 11.83 7.62 5.99
CA PRO A 95 12.34 8.18 7.24
C PRO A 95 13.21 9.41 6.99
N ALA A 96 12.90 10.51 7.67
CA ALA A 96 13.56 11.80 7.50
C ALA A 96 13.76 12.50 8.86
N ARG A 97 14.73 13.42 8.90
CA ARG A 97 14.84 14.40 9.98
C ARG A 97 13.84 15.51 9.70
N VAL A 98 12.92 15.75 10.62
CA VAL A 98 11.78 16.64 10.42
C VAL A 98 11.89 17.83 11.36
N GLU A 99 11.98 19.04 10.83
CA GLU A 99 11.99 20.25 11.69
C GLU A 99 10.57 20.82 11.87
N ASN A 100 9.68 20.66 10.89
CA ASN A 100 8.31 21.15 10.91
C ASN A 100 7.34 20.07 10.36
N PRO A 101 6.95 19.06 11.16
CA PRO A 101 5.98 18.08 10.71
C PRO A 101 4.61 18.75 10.57
N MET A 102 3.91 18.48 9.48
CA MET A 102 2.52 18.87 9.31
C MET A 102 1.64 18.08 10.30
N ASP A 103 0.64 18.76 10.84
CA ASP A 103 -0.38 18.14 11.67
C ASP A 103 -1.46 17.47 10.82
N PHE A 104 -2.38 16.78 11.51
CA PHE A 104 -3.48 16.04 10.91
C PHE A 104 -4.32 16.89 9.94
N GLU A 105 -4.75 18.08 10.37
CA GLU A 105 -5.60 18.96 9.55
C GLU A 105 -4.87 19.51 8.33
N THR A 106 -3.58 19.83 8.48
CA THR A 106 -2.75 20.27 7.36
C THR A 106 -2.58 19.16 6.32
N TRP A 107 -2.40 17.91 6.76
CA TRP A 107 -2.34 16.75 5.86
C TRP A 107 -3.63 16.56 5.07
N ILE A 108 -4.80 16.67 5.72
CA ILE A 108 -6.09 16.59 5.03
C ILE A 108 -6.18 17.67 3.94
N ALA A 109 -5.79 18.91 4.25
CA ALA A 109 -5.83 20.00 3.30
C ALA A 109 -4.87 19.81 2.11
N VAL A 110 -3.67 19.26 2.35
CA VAL A 110 -2.70 18.94 1.29
C VAL A 110 -3.23 17.84 0.37
N LEU A 111 -3.71 16.73 0.95
CA LEU A 111 -4.20 15.58 0.19
C LEU A 111 -5.41 15.95 -0.69
N ASN A 112 -6.36 16.72 -0.15
CA ASN A 112 -7.53 17.21 -0.90
C ASN A 112 -7.15 18.13 -2.07
N LYS A 113 -6.04 18.88 -1.97
CA LYS A 113 -5.57 19.78 -3.04
C LYS A 113 -4.72 19.08 -4.09
N LYS A 114 -4.10 17.94 -3.74
CA LYS A 114 -3.11 17.28 -4.59
C LYS A 114 -3.72 16.67 -5.87
N GLY A 115 -5.04 16.46 -5.91
CA GLY A 115 -5.72 15.86 -7.06
C GLY A 115 -5.45 14.36 -7.17
N ILE A 116 -5.37 13.69 -6.02
CA ILE A 116 -5.09 12.25 -5.92
C ILE A 116 -6.24 11.48 -6.56
N ALA A 117 -5.91 10.56 -7.46
CA ALA A 117 -6.90 9.75 -8.15
C ALA A 117 -7.76 8.96 -7.16
N LEU A 118 -9.06 8.87 -7.41
CA LEU A 118 -9.99 8.07 -6.60
C LEU A 118 -10.17 6.69 -7.22
N TYR A 119 -10.29 5.69 -6.36
CA TYR A 119 -10.52 4.31 -6.75
C TYR A 119 -11.74 3.77 -6.03
N ALA A 120 -12.42 2.82 -6.67
CA ALA A 120 -13.47 2.03 -6.05
C ALA A 120 -12.97 0.61 -5.82
N ASN A 121 -13.18 0.06 -4.63
CA ASN A 121 -13.02 -1.37 -4.34
C ASN A 121 -14.26 -2.16 -4.80
N GLY A 122 -14.72 -1.89 -6.03
CA GLY A 122 -15.95 -2.46 -6.57
C GLY A 122 -15.75 -3.81 -7.25
N ALA A 123 -16.47 -4.04 -8.34
CA ALA A 123 -16.39 -5.32 -9.04
C ALA A 123 -16.60 -5.20 -10.56
N MET A 124 -15.87 -6.04 -11.30
CA MET A 124 -16.06 -6.25 -12.74
C MET A 124 -17.20 -7.24 -12.98
N ILE A 125 -18.16 -6.89 -13.82
CA ILE A 125 -19.29 -7.74 -14.20
C ILE A 125 -18.94 -8.53 -15.46
N ILE A 126 -19.16 -9.83 -15.41
CA ILE A 126 -18.83 -10.76 -16.49
C ILE A 126 -20.06 -11.62 -16.80
N ILE A 127 -20.43 -11.73 -18.08
CA ILE A 127 -21.51 -12.60 -18.56
C ILE A 127 -20.91 -13.61 -19.54
N GLY A 128 -20.98 -14.89 -19.22
CA GLY A 128 -20.19 -15.92 -19.90
C GLY A 128 -18.71 -15.60 -19.76
N ASP A 129 -18.06 -15.32 -20.89
CA ASP A 129 -16.66 -14.91 -20.98
C ASP A 129 -16.49 -13.43 -21.37
N GLN A 130 -17.57 -12.65 -21.41
CA GLN A 130 -17.53 -11.25 -21.83
C GLN A 130 -17.58 -10.29 -20.63
N GLU A 131 -16.61 -9.37 -20.56
CA GLU A 131 -16.61 -8.26 -19.61
C GLU A 131 -17.65 -7.20 -20.02
N MET A 132 -18.54 -6.86 -19.08
CA MET A 132 -19.63 -5.92 -19.31
C MET A 132 -19.31 -4.50 -18.81
N GLY A 133 -18.31 -4.39 -17.93
CA GLY A 133 -17.93 -3.18 -17.24
C GLY A 133 -17.93 -3.39 -15.73
N ALA A 134 -17.47 -2.37 -15.00
CA ALA A 134 -17.34 -2.42 -13.56
C ALA A 134 -18.29 -1.47 -12.85
N VAL A 135 -18.71 -1.87 -11.65
CA VAL A 135 -19.46 -1.04 -10.71
C VAL A 135 -18.57 -0.55 -9.58
N ALA A 136 -18.99 0.52 -8.92
CA ALA A 136 -18.24 1.15 -7.84
C ALA A 136 -18.40 0.44 -6.49
N SER A 137 -19.32 -0.53 -6.36
CA SER A 137 -19.40 -1.36 -5.16
C SER A 137 -19.74 -2.83 -5.42
N THR A 138 -19.30 -3.69 -4.51
CA THR A 138 -19.64 -5.12 -4.52
C THR A 138 -21.15 -5.33 -4.29
N GLN A 139 -21.77 -4.47 -3.48
CA GLN A 139 -23.22 -4.53 -3.26
C GLN A 139 -24.01 -4.22 -4.54
N GLU A 140 -23.58 -3.25 -5.34
CA GLU A 140 -24.18 -2.99 -6.67
C GLU A 140 -24.00 -4.17 -7.61
N ALA A 141 -22.84 -4.82 -7.57
CA ALA A 141 -22.55 -5.99 -8.40
C ALA A 141 -23.51 -7.15 -8.08
N LEU A 142 -23.73 -7.41 -6.80
CA LEU A 142 -24.67 -8.43 -6.34
C LEU A 142 -26.10 -8.12 -6.83
N ARG A 143 -26.55 -6.86 -6.70
CA ARG A 143 -27.87 -6.44 -7.21
C ARG A 143 -27.98 -6.62 -8.72
N LEU A 144 -26.91 -6.35 -9.48
CA LEU A 144 -26.88 -6.58 -10.93
C LEU A 144 -27.02 -8.07 -11.28
N VAL A 145 -26.28 -8.93 -10.59
CA VAL A 145 -26.38 -10.40 -10.74
C VAL A 145 -27.80 -10.87 -10.48
N GLU A 146 -28.38 -10.53 -9.32
CA GLU A 146 -29.74 -10.94 -8.96
C GLU A 146 -30.78 -10.42 -9.96
N THR A 147 -30.62 -9.18 -10.42
CA THR A 147 -31.54 -8.58 -11.40
C THR A 147 -31.42 -9.27 -12.76
N TYR A 148 -30.20 -9.57 -13.19
CA TYR A 148 -29.94 -10.28 -14.43
C TYR A 148 -30.58 -11.67 -14.42
N GLU A 149 -30.36 -12.45 -13.37
CA GLU A 149 -30.88 -13.81 -13.24
C GLU A 149 -32.42 -13.83 -13.25
N LYS A 150 -33.06 -12.84 -12.61
CA LYS A 150 -34.53 -12.68 -12.65
C LYS A 150 -35.05 -12.34 -14.06
N LEU A 151 -34.35 -11.48 -14.79
CA LEU A 151 -34.75 -11.07 -16.14
C LEU A 151 -34.43 -12.14 -17.20
N TYR A 152 -33.41 -12.96 -16.97
CA TYR A 152 -32.87 -13.90 -17.94
C TYR A 152 -32.56 -15.26 -17.30
N PRO A 153 -33.58 -16.02 -16.84
CA PRO A 153 -33.38 -17.28 -16.12
C PRO A 153 -32.66 -18.38 -16.94
N ASN A 154 -32.72 -18.29 -18.28
CA ASN A 154 -32.01 -19.17 -19.21
C ASN A 154 -30.87 -18.42 -19.96
N GLY A 155 -30.37 -17.32 -19.38
CA GLY A 155 -29.28 -16.54 -19.94
C GLY A 155 -27.91 -17.21 -19.77
N ASN A 156 -26.89 -16.56 -20.33
CA ASN A 156 -25.50 -16.93 -20.03
C ASN A 156 -25.22 -16.69 -18.54
N PRO A 157 -24.35 -17.48 -17.90
CA PRO A 157 -24.03 -17.31 -16.49
C PRO A 157 -23.43 -15.93 -16.26
N ILE A 158 -23.95 -15.19 -15.28
CA ILE A 158 -23.39 -13.92 -14.84
C ILE A 158 -22.58 -14.14 -13.57
N ARG A 159 -21.47 -13.43 -13.42
CA ARG A 159 -20.66 -13.38 -12.21
C ARG A 159 -20.02 -12.01 -12.06
N TYR A 160 -19.50 -11.73 -10.87
CA TYR A 160 -18.65 -10.58 -10.64
C TYR A 160 -17.29 -11.01 -10.09
N VAL A 161 -16.29 -10.15 -10.26
CA VAL A 161 -14.96 -10.30 -9.66
C VAL A 161 -14.63 -8.99 -8.96
N GLU A 162 -14.42 -9.05 -7.65
CA GLU A 162 -13.97 -7.89 -6.86
C GLU A 162 -12.63 -7.38 -7.39
N THR A 163 -12.53 -6.07 -7.57
CA THR A 163 -11.34 -5.44 -8.13
C THR A 163 -11.26 -3.97 -7.76
N LYS A 164 -10.03 -3.47 -7.59
CA LYS A 164 -9.77 -2.05 -7.38
C LYS A 164 -9.58 -1.36 -8.73
N LEU A 165 -10.47 -0.41 -9.05
CA LEU A 165 -10.50 0.28 -10.34
C LEU A 165 -10.58 1.79 -10.15
N PRO A 166 -10.06 2.60 -11.09
CA PRO A 166 -10.27 4.04 -11.06
C PRO A 166 -11.77 4.36 -11.03
N LEU A 167 -12.18 5.28 -10.16
CA LEU A 167 -13.60 5.64 -10.01
C LEU A 167 -14.20 6.10 -11.34
N SER A 168 -13.42 6.79 -12.17
CA SER A 168 -13.80 7.23 -13.51
C SER A 168 -14.10 6.11 -14.51
N GLU A 169 -13.63 4.89 -14.25
CA GLU A 169 -13.86 3.71 -15.09
C GLU A 169 -15.06 2.88 -14.64
N THR A 170 -15.62 3.18 -13.45
CA THR A 170 -16.84 2.55 -12.96
C THR A 170 -18.07 3.12 -13.66
N LYS A 171 -19.11 2.30 -13.78
CA LYS A 171 -20.40 2.65 -14.36
C LYS A 171 -21.49 2.41 -13.34
N ASP A 172 -22.53 3.22 -13.40
CA ASP A 172 -23.71 2.99 -12.57
C ASP A 172 -24.47 1.71 -12.99
N PHE A 173 -25.29 1.22 -12.07
CA PHE A 173 -26.17 0.08 -12.26
C PHE A 173 -27.00 0.16 -13.57
N GLY A 174 -27.59 1.33 -13.84
CA GLY A 174 -28.51 1.52 -14.97
C GLY A 174 -27.81 1.41 -16.33
N THR A 175 -26.58 1.89 -16.40
CA THR A 175 -25.73 1.88 -17.59
C THR A 175 -25.31 0.45 -17.94
N ILE A 176 -24.91 -0.34 -16.94
CA ILE A 176 -24.58 -1.75 -17.16
C ILE A 176 -25.82 -2.54 -17.58
N LEU A 177 -26.94 -2.36 -16.89
CA LEU A 177 -28.18 -3.06 -17.22
C LEU A 177 -28.67 -2.72 -18.66
N THR A 178 -28.50 -1.48 -19.09
CA THR A 178 -28.81 -1.07 -20.47
C THR A 178 -27.88 -1.74 -21.49
N SER A 179 -26.59 -1.81 -21.19
CA SER A 179 -25.60 -2.50 -22.04
C SER A 179 -25.96 -3.98 -22.20
N ILE A 180 -26.37 -4.63 -21.11
CA ILE A 180 -26.84 -6.01 -21.10
C ILE A 180 -28.07 -6.21 -21.99
N LYS A 181 -29.07 -5.32 -21.88
CA LYS A 181 -30.29 -5.38 -22.71
C LYS A 181 -29.96 -5.23 -24.21
N GLY A 182 -28.96 -4.41 -24.54
CA GLY A 182 -28.51 -4.19 -25.91
C GLY A 182 -27.90 -5.42 -26.58
N MET A 183 -27.27 -6.32 -25.84
CA MET A 183 -26.64 -7.53 -26.39
C MET A 183 -27.64 -8.59 -26.90
N LYS A 184 -28.91 -8.50 -26.50
CA LYS A 184 -29.96 -9.47 -26.90
C LYS A 184 -30.82 -9.00 -28.07
N LYS A 185 -30.39 -7.97 -28.82
CA LYS A 185 -30.90 -7.66 -30.16
C LYS A 185 -29.98 -8.26 -31.21
#